data_AF-A0A6P4DZN3-F1
#
_entry.id   AF-A0A6P4DZN3-F1
#
_cell.length_a   1.000
_cell.length_b   1.000
_cell.length_c   1.000
_cell.angle_alpha   90.00
_cell.angle_beta   90.00
_cell.angle_gamma   90.00
#
_symmetry.space_group_name_H-M   'P 1'
#
loop_
_entity.id
_entity.type
_entity.pdbx_description
1 polymer ?
#
loop_
_entity_poly.entity_id
_entity_poly.type
_entity_poly.pdbx_seq_one_letter_code
_entity_poly.pdbx_strand_id
1 'polypeptide(L)'
;MSSLAKAQVVSFSYIRSVWQLLRHYSPLAQSHLGGSYSNAVVIAAAVRTPSVPFRAEEQQLASMVVDELVKRTSVPRGEYKKLIVCSSLKTPAPECKERLTRVAKDLGLTCETLAIQDDVCSIGALQMTLDCLQRVGDQCIITGDLRCQVMQPTHGVLANELMAVQQPRTRNRVGPELTTAPEPPPTMGAAALSWTTLQTAQRLNLQPLALLREFAVEQDHEQTMYRLNGRQPITPSEIYTWNMVTGTQKAIPESILGDLQANRLCTHDFKQITASHLLTHLVHSLPTGGLGCAFMGMPEGRSMIMVLEKLVPSIDQEQGLPLITLYTREPCPLCDELVHSLEERFAGRYRLEKVYIDRKENVRFLRLFRHDIPVLFFNGQFLCMHRLNEEALIERLEALNRS
;
A
#
# COMPACT_ATOMS: atom_id res chain seq x y z
N MET A 1 -3.76 49.94 12.13
CA MET A 1 -2.39 49.56 12.52
C MET A 1 -2.22 48.09 12.17
N SER A 2 -1.48 47.85 11.08
CA SER A 2 -1.28 46.55 10.44
C SER A 2 -0.35 45.66 11.27
N SER A 3 -0.84 44.50 11.69
CA SER A 3 -0.01 43.43 12.25
C SER A 3 0.54 42.59 11.09
N LEU A 4 1.84 42.71 10.86
CA LEU A 4 2.59 41.89 9.91
C LEU A 4 2.72 40.46 10.45
N ALA A 5 2.03 39.52 9.81
CA ALA A 5 2.29 38.09 9.97
C ALA A 5 3.69 37.79 9.41
N LYS A 6 4.62 37.39 10.28
CA LYS A 6 5.97 36.96 9.89
C LYS A 6 5.84 35.67 9.07
N ALA A 7 6.28 35.75 7.81
CA ALA A 7 6.50 34.58 6.97
C ALA A 7 7.62 33.72 7.57
N GLN A 8 7.28 32.50 7.99
CA GLN A 8 8.26 31.53 8.47
C GLN A 8 8.82 30.80 7.24
N VAL A 9 10.05 31.15 6.88
CA VAL A 9 10.84 30.46 5.86
C VAL A 9 11.22 29.10 6.43
N VAL A 10 10.70 28.01 5.86
CA VAL A 10 11.11 26.65 6.23
C VAL A 10 12.48 26.39 5.60
N SER A 11 13.53 26.59 6.39
CA SER A 11 14.90 26.20 6.08
C SER A 11 15.05 24.70 6.33
N PHE A 12 15.14 23.89 5.28
CA PHE A 12 15.58 22.49 5.36
C PHE A 12 17.09 22.45 5.63
N SER A 13 17.49 22.65 6.88
CA SER A 13 18.89 22.50 7.30
C SER A 13 19.00 21.46 8.39
N TYR A 14 19.83 20.44 8.12
CA TYR A 14 20.35 19.39 8.99
C TYR A 14 19.42 18.20 9.34
N ILE A 15 19.44 17.17 8.48
CA ILE A 15 19.14 15.78 8.88
C ILE A 15 20.46 15.01 8.82
N ARG A 16 21.21 15.03 9.92
CA ARG A 16 22.33 14.11 10.18
C ARG A 16 22.14 13.55 11.59
N SER A 17 21.36 12.47 11.74
CA SER A 17 21.58 11.40 12.73
C SER A 17 20.29 10.62 13.05
N VAL A 18 19.97 9.56 12.29
CA VAL A 18 19.13 8.44 12.78
C VAL A 18 19.57 7.09 12.17
N TRP A 19 20.29 7.11 11.04
CA TRP A 19 20.77 5.90 10.33
C TRP A 19 21.76 4.99 11.08
N GLN A 20 22.13 5.31 12.33
CA GLN A 20 22.97 4.45 13.18
C GLN A 20 22.19 3.30 13.87
N LEU A 21 20.86 3.25 13.74
CA LEU A 21 20.04 2.15 14.27
C LEU A 21 19.76 1.02 13.27
N LEU A 22 20.28 1.09 12.03
CA LEU A 22 20.48 -0.09 11.18
C LEU A 22 21.66 -0.92 11.72
N ARG A 23 21.55 -1.41 12.96
CA ARG A 23 22.46 -2.46 13.45
C ARG A 23 22.19 -3.69 12.56
N HIS A 24 23.19 -4.02 11.73
CA HIS A 24 23.25 -5.13 10.76
C HIS A 24 23.02 -4.84 9.27
N TYR A 25 23.31 -3.62 8.78
CA TYR A 25 23.78 -3.49 7.38
C TYR A 25 25.31 -3.52 7.35
N SER A 26 25.89 -4.72 7.30
CA SER A 26 27.34 -4.90 7.16
C SER A 26 27.73 -4.86 5.67
N PRO A 27 28.64 -3.96 5.24
CA PRO A 27 29.10 -3.86 3.85
C PRO A 27 29.92 -5.07 3.35
N LEU A 28 30.27 -6.02 4.23
CA LEU A 28 31.10 -7.20 3.92
C LEU A 28 30.34 -8.34 3.24
N ALA A 29 29.02 -8.23 3.05
CA ALA A 29 28.20 -9.25 2.38
C ALA A 29 28.14 -9.09 0.84
N GLN A 30 29.07 -8.35 0.23
CA GLN A 30 29.05 -8.03 -1.20
C GLN A 30 29.73 -9.07 -2.11
N SER A 31 30.50 -10.02 -1.56
CA SER A 31 31.18 -11.04 -2.37
C SER A 31 30.54 -12.41 -2.13
N HIS A 32 29.94 -12.98 -3.18
CA HIS A 32 29.35 -14.33 -3.28
C HIS A 32 27.83 -14.44 -3.00
N LEU A 33 27.05 -13.85 -3.92
CA LEU A 33 25.59 -14.01 -4.01
C LEU A 33 25.18 -14.56 -5.39
N GLY A 34 24.77 -15.82 -5.44
CA GLY A 34 23.85 -16.29 -6.47
C GLY A 34 22.45 -15.82 -6.10
N GLY A 35 22.06 -14.65 -6.61
CA GLY A 35 20.74 -14.04 -6.43
C GLY A 35 20.58 -13.10 -5.22
N SER A 36 21.45 -12.10 -5.04
CA SER A 36 21.14 -10.98 -4.13
C SER A 36 20.33 -9.94 -4.85
N TYR A 37 19.29 -9.44 -4.19
CA TYR A 37 18.82 -8.10 -4.48
C TYR A 37 19.96 -7.13 -4.10
N SER A 38 20.57 -6.46 -5.07
CA SER A 38 21.63 -5.45 -4.84
C SER A 38 21.02 -4.12 -4.39
N ASN A 39 19.78 -3.86 -4.77
CA ASN A 39 19.03 -2.67 -4.40
C ASN A 39 17.97 -3.03 -3.35
N ALA A 40 18.00 -2.37 -2.19
CA ALA A 40 16.91 -2.48 -1.21
C ALA A 40 15.61 -1.97 -1.81
N VAL A 41 14.56 -2.80 -1.85
CA VAL A 41 13.24 -2.46 -2.44
C VAL A 41 12.24 -2.16 -1.33
N VAL A 42 11.43 -1.13 -1.51
CA VAL A 42 10.41 -0.69 -0.55
C VAL A 42 9.04 -0.58 -1.20
N ILE A 43 8.00 -0.77 -0.39
CA ILE A 43 6.62 -0.41 -0.71
C ILE A 43 6.41 1.04 -0.24
N ALA A 44 6.31 1.97 -1.19
CA ALA A 44 6.12 3.39 -0.92
C ALA A 44 4.71 3.71 -0.41
N ALA A 45 3.69 3.06 -0.98
CA ALA A 45 2.32 3.08 -0.47
C ALA A 45 1.55 1.85 -0.96
N ALA A 46 0.41 1.58 -0.31
CA ALA A 46 -0.52 0.52 -0.68
C ALA A 46 -1.96 0.94 -0.36
N VAL A 47 -2.89 0.54 -1.21
CA VAL A 47 -4.32 0.84 -1.04
C VAL A 47 -5.18 -0.24 -1.69
N ARG A 48 -6.37 -0.46 -1.13
CA ARG A 48 -7.40 -1.32 -1.71
C ARG A 48 -8.80 -0.72 -1.60
N THR A 49 -9.72 -1.22 -2.40
CA THR A 49 -11.12 -0.81 -2.36
C THR A 49 -11.87 -1.47 -1.20
N PRO A 50 -12.93 -0.83 -0.67
CA PRO A 50 -13.85 -1.49 0.25
C PRO A 50 -14.58 -2.65 -0.45
N SER A 51 -14.97 -3.68 0.31
CA SER A 51 -15.81 -4.78 -0.18
C SER A 51 -17.27 -4.40 -0.05
N VAL A 52 -17.72 -3.69 -1.07
CA VAL A 52 -19.12 -3.39 -1.28
C VAL A 52 -19.48 -3.81 -2.70
N PRO A 53 -20.76 -4.06 -3.02
CA PRO A 53 -21.21 -4.29 -4.38
C PRO A 53 -20.77 -3.12 -5.29
N PHE A 54 -19.65 -3.33 -5.97
CA PHE A 54 -19.03 -2.31 -6.80
C PHE A 54 -19.44 -2.55 -8.25
N ARG A 55 -20.32 -1.69 -8.76
CA ARG A 55 -20.91 -1.81 -10.11
C ARG A 55 -20.11 -1.07 -11.20
N ALA A 56 -18.99 -0.45 -10.87
CA ALA A 56 -18.24 0.31 -11.86
C ALA A 56 -17.47 -0.62 -12.80
N GLU A 57 -17.20 -0.17 -14.01
CA GLU A 57 -16.41 -0.93 -14.97
C GLU A 57 -14.97 -1.12 -14.44
N GLU A 58 -14.33 -2.22 -14.82
CA GLU A 58 -12.94 -2.53 -14.44
C GLU A 58 -11.99 -1.36 -14.71
N GLN A 59 -12.13 -0.70 -15.86
CA GLN A 59 -11.31 0.45 -16.24
C GLN A 59 -11.49 1.62 -15.25
N GLN A 60 -12.72 1.85 -14.80
CA GLN A 60 -13.01 2.87 -13.80
C GLN A 60 -12.41 2.49 -12.45
N LEU A 61 -12.52 1.21 -12.05
CA LEU A 61 -11.94 0.72 -10.80
C LEU A 61 -10.40 0.81 -10.81
N ALA A 62 -9.76 0.40 -11.91
CA ALA A 62 -8.32 0.54 -12.13
C ALA A 62 -7.89 2.00 -12.06
N SER A 63 -8.63 2.90 -12.73
CA SER A 63 -8.36 4.33 -12.69
C SER A 63 -8.46 4.89 -11.27
N MET A 64 -9.49 4.50 -10.52
CA MET A 64 -9.70 4.98 -9.15
C MET A 64 -8.58 4.52 -8.22
N VAL A 65 -8.27 3.21 -8.20
CA VAL A 65 -7.27 2.66 -7.27
C VAL A 65 -5.86 3.17 -7.59
N VAL A 66 -5.52 3.35 -8.87
CA VAL A 66 -4.22 3.88 -9.30
C VAL A 66 -4.10 5.37 -8.97
N ASP A 67 -5.12 6.18 -9.23
CA ASP A 67 -5.10 7.61 -8.90
C ASP A 67 -4.98 7.85 -7.39
N GLU A 68 -5.76 7.11 -6.60
CA GLU A 68 -5.67 7.11 -5.15
C GLU A 68 -4.24 6.74 -4.70
N LEU A 69 -3.69 5.63 -5.19
CA LEU A 69 -2.33 5.20 -4.86
C LEU A 69 -1.31 6.30 -5.18
N VAL A 70 -1.37 6.91 -6.37
CA VAL A 70 -0.47 8.00 -6.77
C VAL A 70 -0.55 9.16 -5.78
N LYS A 71 -1.77 9.55 -5.36
CA LYS A 71 -1.98 10.58 -4.34
C LYS A 71 -1.39 10.18 -2.98
N ARG A 72 -1.59 8.93 -2.55
CA ARG A 72 -1.06 8.43 -1.27
C ARG A 72 0.46 8.42 -1.22
N THR A 73 1.11 8.14 -2.34
CA THR A 73 2.58 8.08 -2.42
C THR A 73 3.26 9.44 -2.42
N SER A 74 2.54 10.50 -2.81
CA SER A 74 3.13 11.82 -3.13
C SER A 74 4.22 11.81 -4.23
N VAL A 75 4.37 10.70 -4.95
CA VAL A 75 5.34 10.56 -6.03
C VAL A 75 4.86 11.33 -7.26
N PRO A 76 5.71 12.17 -7.88
CA PRO A 76 5.37 12.82 -9.15
C PRO A 76 5.03 11.80 -10.23
N ARG A 77 3.95 12.03 -10.98
CA ARG A 77 3.45 11.12 -12.03
C ARG A 77 4.51 10.67 -13.04
N GLY A 78 5.48 11.52 -13.38
CA GLY A 78 6.57 11.19 -14.30
C GLY A 78 7.65 10.25 -13.76
N GLU A 79 7.68 9.98 -12.46
CA GLU A 79 8.60 9.01 -11.82
C GLU A 79 8.12 7.56 -11.99
N TYR A 80 6.82 7.37 -12.26
CA TYR A 80 6.28 6.05 -12.57
C TYR A 80 6.69 5.63 -13.98
N LYS A 81 7.46 4.55 -14.08
CA LYS A 81 7.95 4.03 -15.36
C LYS A 81 7.19 2.80 -15.83
N LYS A 82 6.53 2.08 -14.91
CA LYS A 82 5.70 0.93 -15.23
C LYS A 82 4.40 0.88 -14.42
N LEU A 83 3.34 0.44 -15.07
CA LEU A 83 2.04 0.10 -14.48
C LEU A 83 1.69 -1.33 -14.89
N ILE A 84 1.72 -2.25 -13.94
CA ILE A 84 1.42 -3.67 -14.14
C ILE A 84 0.11 -3.98 -13.40
N VAL A 85 -0.92 -4.43 -14.13
CA VAL A 85 -2.21 -4.77 -13.53
C VAL A 85 -2.62 -6.19 -13.90
N CYS A 86 -2.91 -7.00 -12.89
CA CYS A 86 -3.50 -8.33 -13.06
C CYS A 86 -5.02 -8.26 -13.02
N SER A 87 -5.67 -9.00 -13.90
CA SER A 87 -7.12 -9.11 -13.96
C SER A 87 -7.56 -10.57 -14.04
N SER A 88 -8.61 -10.91 -13.28
CA SER A 88 -9.27 -12.22 -13.32
C SER A 88 -10.37 -12.32 -14.39
N LEU A 89 -10.49 -11.32 -15.27
CA LEU A 89 -11.50 -11.30 -16.33
C LEU A 89 -11.01 -12.00 -17.59
N LYS A 90 -11.95 -12.61 -18.32
CA LYS A 90 -11.69 -13.35 -19.57
C LYS A 90 -11.45 -12.47 -20.80
N THR A 91 -11.32 -11.16 -20.60
CA THR A 91 -11.06 -10.20 -21.68
C THR A 91 -9.67 -10.48 -22.29
N PRO A 92 -9.51 -10.48 -23.62
CA PRO A 92 -8.21 -10.75 -24.24
C PRO A 92 -7.12 -9.77 -23.77
N ALA A 93 -5.92 -10.29 -23.50
CA ALA A 93 -4.79 -9.51 -23.00
C ALA A 93 -4.46 -8.22 -23.81
N PRO A 94 -4.51 -8.20 -25.17
CA PRO A 94 -4.28 -6.97 -25.94
C PRO A 94 -5.28 -5.86 -25.63
N GLU A 95 -6.55 -6.22 -25.43
CA GLU A 95 -7.61 -5.25 -25.13
C GLU A 95 -7.46 -4.72 -23.69
N CYS A 96 -7.13 -5.59 -22.73
CA CYS A 96 -6.81 -5.18 -21.36
C CYS A 96 -5.63 -4.20 -21.34
N LYS A 97 -4.58 -4.47 -22.12
CA LYS A 97 -3.42 -3.58 -22.24
C LYS A 97 -3.79 -2.22 -22.80
N GLU A 98 -4.62 -2.16 -23.85
CA GLU A 98 -5.08 -0.90 -24.44
C GLU A 98 -5.93 -0.09 -23.44
N ARG A 99 -6.85 -0.75 -22.73
CA ARG A 99 -7.65 -0.12 -21.67
C ARG A 99 -6.75 0.44 -20.56
N LEU A 100 -5.77 -0.34 -20.11
CA LEU A 100 -4.81 0.10 -19.09
C LEU A 100 -3.93 1.26 -19.58
N THR A 101 -3.53 1.26 -20.85
CA THR A 101 -2.78 2.37 -21.47
C THR A 101 -3.60 3.66 -21.44
N ARG A 102 -4.91 3.57 -21.74
CA ARG A 102 -5.83 4.71 -21.64
C ARG A 102 -5.92 5.22 -20.20
N VAL A 103 -6.10 4.33 -19.23
CA VAL A 103 -6.09 4.70 -17.79
C VAL A 103 -4.81 5.43 -17.40
N ALA A 104 -3.64 4.90 -17.77
CA ALA A 104 -2.36 5.55 -17.47
C ALA A 104 -2.31 6.97 -18.06
N LYS A 105 -2.73 7.13 -19.32
CA LYS A 105 -2.75 8.43 -20.01
C LYS A 105 -3.72 9.42 -19.36
N ASP A 106 -4.92 8.99 -19.03
CA ASP A 106 -5.95 9.84 -18.40
C ASP A 106 -5.50 10.32 -17.01
N LEU A 107 -4.75 9.48 -16.29
CA LEU A 107 -4.13 9.82 -15.02
C LEU A 107 -2.83 10.63 -15.18
N GLY A 108 -2.39 10.94 -16.39
CA GLY A 108 -1.17 11.70 -16.67
C GLY A 108 0.12 10.93 -16.39
N LEU A 109 0.09 9.60 -16.40
CA LEU A 109 1.25 8.73 -16.27
C LEU A 109 1.88 8.49 -17.65
N THR A 110 3.20 8.71 -17.76
CA THR A 110 3.99 8.43 -18.96
C THR A 110 4.80 7.15 -18.76
N CYS A 111 4.10 6.02 -18.60
CA CYS A 111 4.69 4.75 -18.19
C CYS A 111 4.37 3.62 -19.18
N GLU A 112 5.20 2.58 -19.16
CA GLU A 112 4.89 1.31 -19.83
C GLU A 112 3.75 0.60 -19.09
N THR A 113 2.73 0.17 -19.81
CA THR A 113 1.60 -0.58 -19.21
C THR A 113 1.64 -2.06 -19.60
N LEU A 114 1.44 -2.92 -18.62
CA LEU A 114 1.31 -4.36 -18.80
C LEU A 114 0.04 -4.86 -18.12
N ALA A 115 -0.84 -5.50 -18.90
CA ALA A 115 -1.99 -6.21 -18.36
C ALA A 115 -1.70 -7.70 -18.38
N ILE A 116 -1.88 -8.35 -17.23
CA ILE A 116 -1.69 -9.81 -17.08
C ILE A 116 -3.05 -10.42 -16.76
N GLN A 117 -3.40 -11.49 -17.46
CA GLN A 117 -4.59 -12.26 -17.16
C GLN A 117 -4.20 -13.41 -16.23
N ASP A 118 -4.69 -13.38 -15.00
CA ASP A 118 -4.41 -14.40 -14.00
C ASP A 118 -5.62 -14.58 -13.08
N ASP A 119 -6.18 -15.78 -13.10
CA ASP A 119 -7.39 -16.12 -12.36
C ASP A 119 -7.12 -16.47 -10.88
N VAL A 120 -5.84 -16.62 -10.51
CA VAL A 120 -5.44 -17.21 -9.23
C VAL A 120 -4.49 -16.33 -8.43
N CYS A 121 -3.38 -15.86 -9.03
CA CYS A 121 -2.31 -15.23 -8.25
C CYS A 121 -1.48 -14.23 -9.07
N SER A 122 -1.44 -12.97 -8.64
CA SER A 122 -0.62 -11.92 -9.24
C SER A 122 0.89 -12.00 -8.97
N ILE A 123 1.40 -13.21 -8.70
CA ILE A 123 2.82 -13.47 -8.38
C ILE A 123 3.71 -13.11 -9.58
N GLY A 124 3.27 -13.41 -10.81
CA GLY A 124 4.01 -13.04 -12.02
C GLY A 124 4.26 -11.54 -12.12
N ALA A 125 3.25 -10.71 -11.83
CA ALA A 125 3.41 -9.26 -11.80
C ALA A 125 4.42 -8.80 -10.74
N LEU A 126 4.36 -9.38 -9.53
CA LEU A 126 5.31 -9.08 -8.46
C LEU A 126 6.74 -9.45 -8.86
N GLN A 127 6.95 -10.64 -9.41
CA GLN A 127 8.27 -11.08 -9.87
C GLN A 127 8.82 -10.11 -10.94
N MET A 128 8.00 -9.71 -11.92
CA MET A 128 8.39 -8.73 -12.94
C MET A 128 8.75 -7.37 -12.34
N THR A 129 7.97 -6.88 -11.37
CA THR A 129 8.24 -5.62 -10.66
C THR A 129 9.58 -5.67 -9.96
N LEU A 130 9.83 -6.73 -9.19
CA LEU A 130 11.05 -6.88 -8.40
C LEU A 130 12.29 -7.05 -9.27
N ASP A 131 12.21 -7.87 -10.32
CA ASP A 131 13.29 -8.02 -11.31
C ASP A 131 13.65 -6.68 -11.97
N CYS A 132 12.63 -5.89 -12.31
CA CYS A 132 12.81 -4.60 -12.95
C CYS A 132 13.51 -3.59 -12.02
N LEU A 133 13.13 -3.56 -10.74
CA LEU A 133 13.78 -2.71 -9.73
C LEU A 133 15.22 -3.16 -9.44
N GLN A 134 15.52 -4.45 -9.52
CA GLN A 134 16.90 -4.93 -9.38
C GLN A 134 17.80 -4.56 -10.56
N ARG A 135 17.29 -4.68 -11.79
CA ARG A 135 18.10 -4.40 -12.98
C ARG A 135 18.31 -2.91 -13.25
N VAL A 136 17.29 -2.08 -12.99
CA VAL A 136 17.29 -0.66 -13.40
C VAL A 136 17.46 0.29 -12.21
N GLY A 137 16.97 -0.07 -11.01
CA GLY A 137 17.12 0.73 -9.79
C GLY A 137 16.23 1.97 -9.71
N ASP A 138 16.52 3.01 -10.50
CA ASP A 138 15.91 4.35 -10.33
C ASP A 138 14.57 4.51 -11.05
N GLN A 139 13.50 3.96 -10.45
CA GLN A 139 12.13 4.11 -10.95
C GLN A 139 11.09 3.82 -9.87
N CYS A 140 9.86 4.29 -10.11
CA CYS A 140 8.67 3.84 -9.40
C CYS A 140 7.83 2.92 -10.30
N ILE A 141 7.30 1.83 -9.73
CA ILE A 141 6.47 0.86 -10.43
C ILE A 141 5.17 0.69 -9.64
N ILE A 142 4.04 0.72 -10.34
CA ILE A 142 2.74 0.36 -9.76
C ILE A 142 2.43 -1.08 -10.12
N THR A 143 2.07 -1.88 -9.12
CA THR A 143 1.47 -3.20 -9.31
C THR A 143 0.07 -3.18 -8.73
N GLY A 144 -0.93 -3.67 -9.46
CA GLY A 144 -2.29 -3.75 -8.97
C GLY A 144 -3.02 -4.99 -9.43
N ASP A 145 -4.08 -5.33 -8.71
CA ASP A 145 -4.94 -6.46 -9.00
C ASP A 145 -6.40 -6.03 -9.07
N LEU A 146 -7.13 -6.57 -10.03
CA LEU A 146 -8.57 -6.41 -10.22
C LEU A 146 -9.20 -7.81 -10.18
N ARG A 147 -10.15 -8.01 -9.27
CA ARG A 147 -10.76 -9.33 -9.11
C ARG A 147 -12.27 -9.25 -8.88
N CYS A 148 -12.99 -10.14 -9.55
CA CYS A 148 -14.40 -10.39 -9.28
C CYS A 148 -14.54 -11.32 -8.07
N GLN A 149 -15.59 -11.11 -7.27
CA GLN A 149 -15.94 -11.87 -6.07
C GLN A 149 -14.92 -11.75 -4.92
N VAL A 150 -14.25 -10.60 -4.80
CA VAL A 150 -13.43 -10.31 -3.61
C VAL A 150 -14.36 -10.20 -2.40
N MET A 151 -14.21 -11.15 -1.48
CA MET A 151 -14.82 -11.12 -0.16
C MET A 151 -13.79 -10.54 0.80
N GLN A 152 -14.14 -9.45 1.50
CA GLN A 152 -13.26 -8.98 2.56
C GLN A 152 -13.40 -9.85 3.80
N PRO A 153 -12.32 -9.97 4.58
CA PRO A 153 -12.40 -10.52 5.91
C PRO A 153 -13.46 -9.75 6.70
N THR A 154 -14.32 -10.47 7.42
CA THR A 154 -15.34 -9.85 8.29
C THR A 154 -14.72 -9.14 9.50
N HIS A 155 -13.46 -9.44 9.81
CA HIS A 155 -12.70 -8.86 10.92
C HIS A 155 -11.28 -8.49 10.47
N GLY A 156 -10.70 -7.47 11.10
CA GLY A 156 -9.31 -7.08 10.88
C GLY A 156 -9.07 -6.14 9.69
N VAL A 157 -10.12 -5.68 9.00
CA VAL A 157 -10.01 -4.63 7.97
C VAL A 157 -9.63 -3.32 8.66
N LEU A 158 -8.57 -2.67 8.17
CA LEU A 158 -8.08 -1.40 8.70
C LEU A 158 -8.65 -0.24 7.89
N ALA A 159 -9.01 0.86 8.54
CA ALA A 159 -9.48 2.06 7.83
C ALA A 159 -8.38 2.66 6.95
N ASN A 160 -7.11 2.52 7.36
CA ASN A 160 -5.95 3.07 6.64
C ASN A 160 -5.64 2.35 5.31
N GLU A 161 -5.99 1.08 5.15
CA GLU A 161 -5.76 0.35 3.89
C GLU A 161 -6.82 0.63 2.83
N LEU A 162 -8.00 1.11 3.24
CA LEU A 162 -9.14 1.33 2.34
C LEU A 162 -9.11 2.73 1.72
N MET A 163 -9.51 2.82 0.45
CA MET A 163 -9.82 4.11 -0.17
C MET A 163 -11.25 4.56 0.12
N ALA A 164 -11.45 5.89 0.16
CA ALA A 164 -12.78 6.46 0.24
C ALA A 164 -13.48 6.30 -1.11
N VAL A 165 -14.62 5.61 -1.14
CA VAL A 165 -15.46 5.48 -2.33
C VAL A 165 -16.74 6.26 -2.10
N GLN A 166 -16.98 7.32 -2.87
CA GLN A 166 -18.30 7.95 -2.93
C GLN A 166 -19.25 7.01 -3.68
N GLN A 167 -20.09 6.29 -2.93
CA GLN A 167 -21.12 5.46 -3.55
C GLN A 167 -22.20 6.32 -4.19
N PRO A 168 -22.73 5.96 -5.38
CA PRO A 168 -23.99 6.52 -5.85
C PRO A 168 -25.07 6.18 -4.83
N ARG A 169 -25.81 7.19 -4.33
CA ARG A 169 -26.95 6.97 -3.43
C ARG A 169 -27.93 6.01 -4.09
N THR A 170 -27.96 4.75 -3.64
CA THR A 170 -29.03 3.82 -4.00
C THR A 170 -30.32 4.33 -3.35
N ARG A 171 -31.23 4.87 -4.16
CA ARG A 171 -32.62 5.07 -3.72
C ARG A 171 -33.17 3.68 -3.38
N ASN A 172 -33.34 3.39 -2.09
CA ASN A 172 -34.11 2.25 -1.63
C ASN A 172 -35.54 2.42 -2.14
N ARG A 173 -35.86 1.80 -3.28
CA ARG A 173 -37.25 1.52 -3.65
C ARG A 173 -37.65 0.27 -2.87
N VAL A 174 -38.31 0.48 -1.74
CA VAL A 174 -39.06 -0.58 -1.05
C VAL A 174 -40.29 -0.87 -1.93
N GLY A 175 -40.21 -1.96 -2.69
CA GLY A 175 -41.34 -2.57 -3.38
C GLY A 175 -41.62 -3.94 -2.75
N PRO A 176 -42.87 -4.43 -2.77
CA PRO A 176 -43.27 -5.59 -1.99
C PRO A 176 -42.65 -6.89 -2.51
N GLU A 177 -42.49 -7.81 -1.58
CA GLU A 177 -41.81 -9.10 -1.65
C GLU A 177 -42.13 -9.92 -2.91
N LEU A 178 -41.07 -10.40 -3.56
CA LEU A 178 -41.10 -11.57 -4.44
C LEU A 178 -40.05 -12.56 -3.97
N THR A 179 -40.53 -13.78 -3.74
CA THR A 179 -39.85 -14.98 -3.29
C THR A 179 -38.82 -15.47 -4.30
N THR A 180 -37.57 -15.10 -4.07
CA THR A 180 -36.29 -15.80 -4.35
C THR A 180 -35.24 -14.71 -4.19
N ALA A 181 -34.40 -14.79 -3.16
CA ALA A 181 -33.32 -13.81 -3.00
C ALA A 181 -32.41 -13.93 -4.24
N PRO A 182 -32.33 -12.93 -5.13
CA PRO A 182 -31.39 -12.98 -6.24
C PRO A 182 -29.98 -13.07 -5.65
N GLU A 183 -29.13 -13.93 -6.23
CA GLU A 183 -27.71 -13.95 -5.85
C GLU A 183 -27.16 -12.52 -5.87
N PRO A 184 -26.41 -12.11 -4.83
CA PRO A 184 -25.88 -10.76 -4.76
C PRO A 184 -25.03 -10.50 -6.01
N PRO A 185 -25.14 -9.31 -6.63
CA PRO A 185 -24.35 -8.99 -7.81
C PRO A 185 -22.86 -9.17 -7.49
N PRO A 186 -22.05 -9.67 -8.45
CA PRO A 186 -20.65 -9.94 -8.20
C PRO A 186 -19.95 -8.67 -7.68
N THR A 187 -19.26 -8.79 -6.55
CA THR A 187 -18.43 -7.71 -6.01
C THR A 187 -17.17 -7.61 -6.86
N MET A 188 -16.68 -6.41 -7.16
CA MET A 188 -15.33 -6.24 -7.69
C MET A 188 -14.47 -5.57 -6.63
N GLY A 189 -13.26 -6.10 -6.45
CA GLY A 189 -12.25 -5.53 -5.58
C GLY A 189 -11.00 -5.18 -6.37
N ALA A 190 -10.34 -4.10 -5.97
CA ALA A 190 -9.04 -3.75 -6.47
C ALA A 190 -8.07 -3.40 -5.35
N ALA A 191 -6.80 -3.71 -5.56
CA ALA A 191 -5.69 -3.32 -4.70
C ALA A 191 -4.51 -2.88 -5.56
N ALA A 192 -3.73 -1.94 -5.07
CA ALA A 192 -2.53 -1.47 -5.75
C ALA A 192 -1.43 -1.10 -4.76
N LEU A 193 -0.19 -1.35 -5.15
CA LEU A 193 1.03 -1.03 -4.43
C LEU A 193 1.99 -0.22 -5.31
N SER A 194 2.66 0.74 -4.70
CA SER A 194 3.74 1.50 -5.32
C SER A 194 5.07 0.98 -4.80
N TRP A 195 5.92 0.52 -5.70
CA TRP A 195 7.22 -0.08 -5.43
C TRP A 195 8.33 0.81 -5.95
N THR A 196 9.42 0.91 -5.19
CA THR A 196 10.63 1.61 -5.62
C THR A 196 11.84 1.11 -4.84
N THR A 197 13.04 1.60 -5.15
CA THR A 197 14.21 1.33 -4.32
C THR A 197 14.29 2.29 -3.14
N LEU A 198 14.95 1.88 -2.07
CA LEU A 198 15.19 2.74 -0.91
C LEU A 198 15.95 4.02 -1.31
N GLN A 199 16.88 3.92 -2.27
CA GLN A 199 17.60 5.08 -2.81
C GLN A 199 16.66 6.07 -3.50
N THR A 200 15.76 5.58 -4.36
CA THR A 200 14.76 6.44 -5.02
C THR A 200 13.77 7.03 -4.01
N ALA A 201 13.35 6.25 -2.99
CA ALA A 201 12.52 6.75 -1.91
C ALA A 201 13.20 7.90 -1.14
N GLN A 202 14.50 7.78 -0.86
CA GLN A 202 15.29 8.86 -0.24
C GLN A 202 15.41 10.09 -1.15
N ARG A 203 15.71 9.89 -2.45
CA ARG A 203 15.79 10.97 -3.44
C ARG A 203 14.48 11.78 -3.52
N LEU A 204 13.35 11.07 -3.42
CA LEU A 204 12.02 11.65 -3.50
C LEU A 204 11.46 12.10 -2.13
N ASN A 205 12.22 11.94 -1.04
CA ASN A 205 11.80 12.22 0.34
C ASN A 205 10.48 11.51 0.73
N LEU A 206 10.34 10.25 0.34
CA LEU A 206 9.16 9.43 0.67
C LEU A 206 9.27 8.85 2.07
N GLN A 207 8.12 8.53 2.67
CA GLN A 207 8.01 7.76 3.91
C GLN A 207 7.43 6.37 3.60
N PRO A 208 8.24 5.42 3.08
CA PRO A 208 7.76 4.11 2.67
C PRO A 208 7.12 3.33 3.82
N LEU A 209 6.19 2.43 3.49
CA LEU A 209 5.46 1.61 4.45
C LEU A 209 6.30 0.43 4.95
N ALA A 210 6.99 -0.26 4.03
CA ALA A 210 7.71 -1.49 4.34
C ALA A 210 8.92 -1.71 3.43
N LEU A 211 9.91 -2.43 3.95
CA LEU A 211 11.09 -2.90 3.24
C LEU A 211 10.93 -4.38 2.88
N LEU A 212 11.26 -4.73 1.64
CA LEU A 212 11.35 -6.11 1.21
C LEU A 212 12.64 -6.73 1.76
N ARG A 213 12.50 -7.73 2.64
CA ARG A 213 13.61 -8.50 3.20
C ARG A 213 13.93 -9.73 2.37
N GLU A 214 12.89 -10.45 1.94
CA GLU A 214 13.05 -11.67 1.18
C GLU A 214 11.91 -11.85 0.17
N PHE A 215 12.24 -12.41 -0.98
CA PHE A 215 11.28 -12.85 -2.00
C PHE A 215 11.85 -14.09 -2.68
N ALA A 216 11.06 -15.16 -2.72
CA ALA A 216 11.39 -16.36 -3.47
C ALA A 216 10.15 -16.98 -4.09
N VAL A 217 10.34 -17.63 -5.24
CA VAL A 217 9.29 -18.33 -5.98
C VAL A 217 9.82 -19.69 -6.40
N GLU A 218 9.36 -20.76 -5.76
CA GLU A 218 9.90 -22.12 -5.96
C GLU A 218 8.84 -23.15 -6.30
N GLN A 219 9.26 -24.25 -6.92
CA GLN A 219 8.39 -25.38 -7.28
C GLN A 219 8.01 -26.28 -6.09
N ASP A 220 8.71 -26.16 -4.96
CA ASP A 220 8.50 -27.02 -3.79
C ASP A 220 8.14 -26.16 -2.57
N HIS A 221 6.94 -26.38 -2.03
CA HIS A 221 6.39 -25.63 -0.90
C HIS A 221 7.27 -25.73 0.35
N GLU A 222 7.87 -26.91 0.58
CA GLU A 222 8.77 -27.13 1.71
C GLU A 222 10.04 -26.32 1.50
N GLN A 223 10.69 -26.43 0.34
CA GLN A 223 11.90 -25.65 0.05
C GLN A 223 11.66 -24.13 0.08
N THR A 224 10.48 -23.67 -0.36
CA THR A 224 10.12 -22.24 -0.32
C THR A 224 10.08 -21.73 1.13
N MET A 225 9.43 -22.47 2.02
CA MET A 225 9.30 -22.13 3.44
C MET A 225 10.64 -22.24 4.18
N TYR A 226 11.45 -23.26 3.85
CA TYR A 226 12.75 -23.49 4.49
C TYR A 226 13.89 -22.65 3.92
N ARG A 227 13.73 -21.97 2.78
CA ARG A 227 14.76 -21.06 2.24
C ARG A 227 15.00 -19.81 3.08
N LEU A 228 14.03 -19.45 3.92
CA LEU A 228 14.27 -18.52 5.01
C LEU A 228 15.54 -18.91 5.78
N ASN A 229 15.87 -20.22 5.88
CA ASN A 229 17.08 -20.75 6.49
C ASN A 229 18.20 -20.99 5.46
N GLY A 230 18.94 -19.94 5.07
CA GLY A 230 20.06 -20.11 4.11
C GLY A 230 21.26 -19.17 4.26
N ARG A 231 21.12 -18.03 4.94
CA ARG A 231 22.19 -17.07 5.27
C ARG A 231 21.76 -16.37 6.55
N GLN A 232 22.58 -16.30 7.62
CA GLN A 232 22.16 -15.91 8.99
C GLN A 232 20.69 -15.42 9.07
N PRO A 233 19.75 -16.37 9.18
CA PRO A 233 18.41 -16.25 8.59
C PRO A 233 17.40 -15.51 9.46
N ILE A 234 16.40 -14.88 8.81
CA ILE A 234 15.14 -14.53 9.48
C ILE A 234 14.48 -15.86 9.84
N THR A 235 14.56 -16.20 11.11
CA THR A 235 13.95 -17.40 11.67
C THR A 235 12.42 -17.25 11.66
N PRO A 236 11.66 -18.34 11.54
CA PRO A 236 10.20 -18.27 11.63
C PRO A 236 9.67 -17.63 12.93
N SER A 237 10.46 -17.70 14.01
CA SER A 237 10.23 -17.03 15.30
C SER A 237 10.32 -15.50 15.27
N GLU A 238 11.05 -14.92 14.31
CA GLU A 238 11.16 -13.46 14.17
C GLU A 238 10.00 -12.86 13.37
N ILE A 239 9.22 -13.70 12.69
CA ILE A 239 8.02 -13.27 11.96
C ILE A 239 6.87 -13.03 12.93
N TYR A 240 6.41 -11.79 13.02
CA TYR A 240 5.30 -11.37 13.86
C TYR A 240 3.94 -11.92 13.38
N THR A 241 3.74 -12.01 12.06
CA THR A 241 2.50 -12.56 11.49
C THR A 241 2.75 -13.26 10.17
N TRP A 242 2.07 -14.40 10.00
CA TRP A 242 2.08 -15.19 8.78
C TRP A 242 0.74 -15.05 8.07
N ASN A 243 0.78 -14.67 6.79
CA ASN A 243 -0.40 -14.47 5.97
C ASN A 243 -0.37 -15.45 4.80
N MET A 244 -1.20 -16.49 4.89
CA MET A 244 -1.11 -17.68 4.07
C MET A 244 -2.36 -17.87 3.22
N VAL A 245 -2.18 -18.02 1.90
CA VAL A 245 -3.28 -18.26 0.98
C VAL A 245 -3.43 -19.74 0.71
N THR A 246 -4.64 -20.25 0.90
CA THR A 246 -5.01 -21.67 0.89
C THR A 246 -6.02 -21.98 -0.23
N GLY A 247 -6.12 -23.26 -0.61
CA GLY A 247 -7.11 -23.76 -1.57
C GLY A 247 -6.63 -23.99 -3.01
N THR A 248 -5.37 -23.66 -3.34
CA THR A 248 -4.74 -23.94 -4.65
C THR A 248 -3.76 -25.12 -4.65
N GLN A 249 -3.44 -25.67 -3.47
CA GLN A 249 -2.33 -26.63 -3.27
C GLN A 249 -2.69 -27.77 -2.30
N LYS A 250 -1.82 -28.79 -2.21
CA LYS A 250 -1.82 -29.78 -1.12
C LYS A 250 -1.68 -29.07 0.23
N ALA A 251 -2.32 -29.60 1.26
CA ALA A 251 -2.22 -29.07 2.62
C ALA A 251 -0.75 -28.90 3.03
N ILE A 252 -0.40 -27.74 3.56
CA ILE A 252 0.90 -27.50 4.17
C ILE A 252 1.06 -28.51 5.33
N PRO A 253 2.23 -29.17 5.47
CA PRO A 253 2.44 -30.15 6.53
C PRO A 253 2.05 -29.60 7.92
N GLU A 254 1.32 -30.40 8.71
CA GLU A 254 0.86 -30.01 10.06
C GLU A 254 2.01 -29.63 11.00
N SER A 255 3.20 -30.23 10.80
CA SER A 255 4.42 -29.88 11.54
C SER A 255 4.83 -28.41 11.34
N ILE A 256 4.73 -27.91 10.11
CA ILE A 256 5.05 -26.52 9.76
C ILE A 256 3.96 -25.60 10.34
N LEU A 257 2.69 -25.99 10.22
CA LEU A 257 1.57 -25.24 10.79
C LEU A 257 1.66 -25.09 12.31
N GLY A 258 2.10 -26.12 13.04
CA GLY A 258 2.27 -26.08 14.49
C GLY A 258 3.28 -25.02 14.94
N ASP A 259 4.43 -24.94 14.28
CA ASP A 259 5.46 -23.92 14.56
C ASP A 259 4.98 -22.49 14.22
N LEU A 260 4.13 -22.36 13.19
CA LEU A 260 3.58 -21.09 12.74
C LEU A 260 2.37 -20.61 13.56
N GLN A 261 1.56 -21.52 14.10
CA GLN A 261 0.41 -21.18 14.93
C GLN A 261 0.81 -20.48 16.23
N ALA A 262 2.03 -20.72 16.73
CA ALA A 262 2.62 -19.94 17.81
C ALA A 262 2.79 -18.44 17.45
N ASN A 263 2.91 -18.12 16.14
CA ASN A 263 3.19 -16.80 15.59
C ASN A 263 2.05 -16.29 14.70
N ARG A 264 0.88 -15.98 15.28
CA ARG A 264 -0.26 -15.27 14.62
C ARG A 264 -0.43 -15.58 13.12
N LEU A 265 -0.77 -16.84 12.83
CA LEU A 265 -1.11 -17.30 11.49
C LEU A 265 -2.51 -16.84 11.07
N CYS A 266 -2.57 -16.14 9.94
CA CYS A 266 -3.79 -15.73 9.25
C CYS A 266 -3.91 -16.49 7.92
N THR A 267 -5.01 -17.20 7.74
CA THR A 267 -5.30 -17.98 6.53
C THR A 267 -6.35 -17.30 5.68
N HIS A 268 -6.13 -17.25 4.36
CA HIS A 268 -7.02 -16.65 3.38
C HIS A 268 -7.37 -17.65 2.29
N ASP A 269 -8.56 -17.55 1.71
CA ASP A 269 -8.99 -18.35 0.56
C ASP A 269 -8.45 -17.72 -0.74
N PHE A 270 -7.80 -18.51 -1.58
CA PHE A 270 -7.28 -18.06 -2.87
C PHE A 270 -8.34 -17.49 -3.80
N LYS A 271 -9.63 -17.80 -3.62
CA LYS A 271 -10.72 -17.21 -4.41
C LYS A 271 -11.05 -15.79 -3.96
N GLN A 272 -10.69 -15.44 -2.73
CA GLN A 272 -11.14 -14.22 -2.06
C GLN A 272 -10.05 -13.15 -1.99
N ILE A 273 -8.77 -13.52 -2.11
CA ILE A 273 -7.65 -12.60 -1.96
C ILE A 273 -6.64 -12.72 -3.10
N THR A 274 -6.05 -11.60 -3.51
CA THR A 274 -4.91 -11.56 -4.46
C THR A 274 -3.64 -11.15 -3.72
N ALA A 275 -2.48 -11.22 -4.39
CA ALA A 275 -1.23 -10.81 -3.77
C ALA A 275 -1.23 -9.33 -3.39
N SER A 276 -1.76 -8.44 -4.24
CA SER A 276 -1.85 -7.01 -3.91
C SER A 276 -2.78 -6.74 -2.73
N HIS A 277 -3.90 -7.46 -2.61
CA HIS A 277 -4.79 -7.35 -1.45
C HIS A 277 -4.10 -7.80 -0.16
N LEU A 278 -3.43 -8.97 -0.22
CA LEU A 278 -2.70 -9.55 0.91
C LEU A 278 -1.57 -8.65 1.39
N LEU A 279 -0.74 -8.18 0.46
CA LEU A 279 0.41 -7.32 0.78
C LEU A 279 -0.05 -5.94 1.28
N THR A 280 -1.13 -5.39 0.73
CA THR A 280 -1.73 -4.15 1.25
C THR A 280 -2.13 -4.32 2.70
N HIS A 281 -2.84 -5.40 3.03
CA HIS A 281 -3.23 -5.67 4.41
C HIS A 281 -2.02 -5.86 5.33
N LEU A 282 -1.05 -6.68 4.89
CA LEU A 282 0.16 -6.98 5.65
C LEU A 282 0.96 -5.72 6.02
N VAL A 283 1.21 -4.82 5.06
CA VAL A 283 1.99 -3.61 5.35
C VAL A 283 1.28 -2.64 6.29
N HIS A 284 -0.05 -2.65 6.33
CA HIS A 284 -0.82 -1.78 7.21
C HIS A 284 -1.00 -2.37 8.61
N SER A 285 -1.09 -3.71 8.74
CA SER A 285 -1.33 -4.38 10.02
C SER A 285 -0.06 -4.66 10.85
N LEU A 286 1.12 -4.61 10.23
CA LEU A 286 2.38 -4.82 10.94
C LEU A 286 2.71 -3.69 11.93
N PRO A 287 3.17 -4.03 13.15
CA PRO A 287 3.76 -3.05 14.05
C PRO A 287 5.09 -2.56 13.47
N THR A 288 5.46 -1.31 13.79
CA THR A 288 6.73 -0.72 13.35
C THR A 288 7.92 -1.60 13.74
N GLY A 289 8.81 -1.88 12.78
CA GLY A 289 9.95 -2.79 12.95
C GLY A 289 9.60 -4.28 12.91
N GLY A 290 8.32 -4.64 12.93
CA GLY A 290 7.87 -6.03 12.86
C GLY A 290 8.03 -6.64 11.48
N LEU A 291 8.32 -7.95 11.44
CA LEU A 291 8.41 -8.74 10.22
C LEU A 291 7.09 -9.45 9.94
N GLY A 292 6.61 -9.38 8.70
CA GLY A 292 5.45 -10.11 8.23
C GLY A 292 5.80 -10.97 7.04
N CYS A 293 5.25 -12.18 7.00
CA CYS A 293 5.46 -13.10 5.89
C CYS A 293 4.14 -13.31 5.13
N ALA A 294 4.19 -13.17 3.81
CA ALA A 294 3.13 -13.57 2.90
C ALA A 294 3.53 -14.85 2.15
N PHE A 295 2.69 -15.87 2.22
CA PHE A 295 2.86 -17.14 1.50
C PHE A 295 1.67 -17.38 0.56
N MET A 296 1.94 -17.63 -0.71
CA MET A 296 0.90 -17.84 -1.71
C MET A 296 1.25 -18.99 -2.64
N GLY A 297 0.32 -19.93 -2.76
CA GLY A 297 0.45 -21.08 -3.65
C GLY A 297 -0.15 -20.87 -5.04
N MET A 298 0.55 -21.33 -6.07
CA MET A 298 0.12 -21.35 -7.47
C MET A 298 -0.48 -22.71 -7.86
N PRO A 299 -1.44 -22.76 -8.81
CA PRO A 299 -2.03 -24.00 -9.30
C PRO A 299 -1.02 -24.97 -9.94
N GLU A 300 0.03 -24.42 -10.53
CA GLU A 300 1.11 -25.16 -11.19
C GLU A 300 2.12 -25.78 -10.21
N GLY A 301 1.84 -25.72 -8.90
CA GLY A 301 2.69 -26.28 -7.85
C GLY A 301 3.82 -25.37 -7.37
N ARG A 302 4.00 -24.19 -7.97
CA ARG A 302 4.95 -23.20 -7.44
C ARG A 302 4.37 -22.45 -6.24
N SER A 303 5.21 -21.94 -5.34
CA SER A 303 4.81 -21.06 -4.24
C SER A 303 5.69 -19.83 -4.14
N MET A 304 5.07 -18.71 -3.74
CA MET A 304 5.75 -17.47 -3.41
C MET A 304 5.85 -17.34 -1.89
N ILE A 305 7.03 -16.95 -1.42
CA ILE A 305 7.23 -16.38 -0.08
C ILE A 305 7.75 -14.95 -0.21
N MET A 306 7.21 -14.06 0.62
CA MET A 306 7.65 -12.67 0.69
C MET A 306 7.70 -12.22 2.15
N VAL A 307 8.87 -11.76 2.61
CA VAL A 307 9.05 -11.19 3.94
C VAL A 307 9.19 -9.68 3.85
N LEU A 308 8.34 -8.97 4.59
CA LEU A 308 8.32 -7.52 4.68
C LEU A 308 8.64 -7.08 6.11
N GLU A 309 9.40 -6.00 6.24
CA GLU A 309 9.60 -5.29 7.49
C GLU A 309 8.87 -3.96 7.47
N LYS A 310 8.07 -3.68 8.50
CA LYS A 310 7.42 -2.37 8.64
C LYS A 310 8.44 -1.30 8.97
N LEU A 311 8.49 -0.25 8.16
CA LEU A 311 9.43 0.85 8.37
C LEU A 311 8.90 1.87 9.38
N VAL A 312 9.82 2.40 10.19
CA VAL A 312 9.59 3.55 11.07
C VAL A 312 9.60 4.81 10.19
N PRO A 313 8.56 5.67 10.23
CA PRO A 313 8.62 6.97 9.56
C PRO A 313 9.79 7.80 10.09
N SER A 314 10.56 8.42 9.20
CA SER A 314 11.76 9.21 9.52
C SER A 314 11.44 10.66 9.90
N ILE A 315 10.27 10.91 10.50
CA ILE A 315 9.87 12.25 10.94
C ILE A 315 10.17 12.38 12.43
N ASP A 316 10.98 13.38 12.78
CA ASP A 316 11.30 13.67 14.17
C ASP A 316 10.03 14.01 14.95
N GLN A 317 9.79 13.24 16.01
CA GLN A 317 8.73 13.53 16.96
C GLN A 317 9.20 14.62 17.90
N GLU A 318 9.01 15.87 17.51
CA GLU A 318 9.19 17.00 18.43
C GLU A 318 8.19 16.85 19.58
N GLN A 319 8.70 16.88 20.82
CA GLN A 319 7.90 16.76 22.04
C GLN A 319 7.14 15.42 22.15
N GLY A 320 7.55 14.38 21.42
CA GLY A 320 6.86 13.08 21.42
C GLY A 320 5.51 13.09 20.69
N LEU A 321 5.20 14.14 19.93
CA LEU A 321 3.94 14.28 19.20
C LEU A 321 4.12 13.98 17.70
N PRO A 322 3.23 13.17 17.10
CA PRO A 322 3.25 12.94 15.66
C PRO A 322 2.88 14.20 14.88
N LEU A 323 3.39 14.29 13.66
CA LEU A 323 3.11 15.37 12.72
C LEU A 323 1.93 15.01 11.83
N ILE A 324 0.90 15.84 11.83
CA ILE A 324 -0.16 15.85 10.82
C ILE A 324 0.13 16.99 9.85
N THR A 325 0.31 16.66 8.58
CA THR A 325 0.45 17.64 7.49
C THR A 325 -0.87 17.75 6.75
N LEU A 326 -1.44 18.95 6.70
CA LEU A 326 -2.65 19.29 5.97
C LEU A 326 -2.31 20.06 4.69
N TYR A 327 -2.56 19.44 3.54
CA TYR A 327 -2.56 20.14 2.25
C TYR A 327 -3.87 20.88 2.05
N THR A 328 -3.78 22.20 1.87
CA THR A 328 -4.93 23.13 1.86
C THR A 328 -4.69 24.30 0.89
N ARG A 329 -5.68 25.19 0.74
CA ARG A 329 -5.59 26.49 0.06
C ARG A 329 -6.43 27.53 0.80
N GLU A 330 -6.29 28.81 0.46
CA GLU A 330 -7.10 29.86 1.10
C GLU A 330 -7.96 30.61 0.07
N PRO A 331 -9.28 30.77 0.32
CA PRO A 331 -10.10 30.13 1.37
C PRO A 331 -10.42 28.65 1.06
N CYS A 332 -10.66 27.84 2.09
CA CYS A 332 -11.10 26.43 1.95
C CYS A 332 -12.04 25.99 3.10
N PRO A 333 -13.37 26.14 2.94
CA PRO A 333 -14.33 25.75 3.98
C PRO A 333 -14.25 24.28 4.41
N LEU A 334 -14.03 23.36 3.47
CA LEU A 334 -13.85 21.92 3.77
C LEU A 334 -12.60 21.67 4.63
N CYS A 335 -11.55 22.46 4.42
CA CYS A 335 -10.33 22.37 5.20
C CYS A 335 -10.54 22.93 6.62
N ASP A 336 -11.33 24.01 6.75
CA ASP A 336 -11.68 24.59 8.05
C ASP A 336 -12.55 23.63 8.88
N GLU A 337 -13.54 22.98 8.27
CA GLU A 337 -14.36 21.93 8.90
C GLU A 337 -13.51 20.73 9.37
N LEU A 338 -12.55 20.31 8.55
CA LEU A 338 -11.64 19.21 8.89
C LEU A 338 -10.72 19.58 10.08
N VAL A 339 -10.18 20.81 10.09
CA VAL A 339 -9.36 21.29 11.21
C VAL A 339 -10.18 21.38 12.48
N HIS A 340 -11.41 21.90 12.41
CA HIS A 340 -12.31 21.94 13.56
C HIS A 340 -12.58 20.54 14.14
N SER A 341 -12.83 19.56 13.28
CA SER A 341 -13.05 18.16 13.68
C SER A 341 -11.80 17.53 14.32
N LEU A 342 -10.61 17.85 13.81
CA LEU A 342 -9.33 17.43 14.39
C LEU A 342 -9.09 18.06 15.77
N GLU A 343 -9.40 19.35 15.94
CA GLU A 343 -9.25 20.07 17.20
C GLU A 343 -10.23 19.56 18.26
N GLU A 344 -11.49 19.38 17.90
CA GLU A 344 -12.55 18.95 18.83
C GLU A 344 -12.25 17.58 19.47
N ARG A 345 -11.72 16.63 18.68
CA ARG A 345 -11.58 15.22 19.11
C ARG A 345 -10.15 14.80 19.47
N PHE A 346 -9.15 15.49 18.94
CA PHE A 346 -7.76 15.02 19.02
C PHE A 346 -6.77 16.10 19.50
N ALA A 347 -7.22 17.28 19.94
CA ALA A 347 -6.34 18.35 20.41
C ALA A 347 -5.30 17.86 21.42
N GLY A 348 -4.06 18.35 21.27
CA GLY A 348 -2.92 18.00 22.13
C GLY A 348 -2.27 16.64 21.83
N ARG A 349 -2.83 15.83 20.91
CA ARG A 349 -2.27 14.51 20.54
C ARG A 349 -1.39 14.54 19.28
N TYR A 350 -1.26 15.70 18.64
CA TYR A 350 -0.52 15.86 17.38
C TYR A 350 -0.04 17.30 17.22
N ARG A 351 0.91 17.49 16.30
CA ARG A 351 1.29 18.80 15.74
C ARG A 351 0.68 18.95 14.36
N LEU A 352 0.12 20.12 14.04
CA LEU A 352 -0.47 20.41 12.73
C LEU A 352 0.41 21.34 11.92
N GLU A 353 0.76 20.92 10.71
CA GLU A 353 1.42 21.77 9.71
C GLU A 353 0.52 21.95 8.50
N LYS A 354 0.27 23.20 8.09
CA LYS A 354 -0.53 23.51 6.90
C LYS A 354 0.38 23.82 5.70
N VAL A 355 0.23 23.04 4.63
CA VAL A 355 0.89 23.26 3.35
C VAL A 355 -0.11 23.84 2.35
N TYR A 356 0.11 25.09 1.98
CA TYR A 356 -0.73 25.81 1.03
C TYR A 356 -0.32 25.45 -0.40
N ILE A 357 -1.15 24.68 -1.09
CA ILE A 357 -0.84 24.09 -2.40
C ILE A 357 -0.82 25.14 -3.53
N ASP A 358 -1.48 26.27 -3.34
CA ASP A 358 -1.56 27.39 -4.29
C ASP A 358 -0.31 28.28 -4.31
N ARG A 359 0.64 28.06 -3.39
CA ARG A 359 1.94 28.74 -3.39
C ARG A 359 2.86 28.22 -4.49
N LYS A 360 3.72 29.10 -5.03
CA LYS A 360 4.59 28.79 -6.18
C LYS A 360 5.57 27.65 -5.89
N GLU A 361 6.08 27.58 -4.67
CA GLU A 361 6.96 26.52 -4.18
C GLU A 361 6.26 25.14 -4.10
N ASN A 362 4.92 25.12 -4.05
CA ASN A 362 4.10 23.93 -3.84
C ASN A 362 3.34 23.47 -5.09
N VAL A 363 3.69 23.96 -6.28
CA VAL A 363 3.01 23.62 -7.55
C VAL A 363 2.92 22.11 -7.81
N ARG A 364 3.88 21.31 -7.30
CA ARG A 364 3.80 19.85 -7.37
C ARG A 364 2.55 19.29 -6.65
N PHE A 365 2.22 19.85 -5.48
CA PHE A 365 1.06 19.46 -4.68
C PHE A 365 -0.23 20.01 -5.27
N LEU A 366 -0.17 21.19 -5.89
CA LEU A 366 -1.31 21.67 -6.69
C LEU A 366 -1.68 20.68 -7.78
N ARG A 367 -0.69 20.18 -8.54
CA ARG A 367 -0.94 19.18 -9.59
C ARG A 367 -1.44 17.84 -9.05
N LEU A 368 -1.14 17.52 -7.79
CA LEU A 368 -1.51 16.24 -7.18
C LEU A 368 -2.87 16.29 -6.49
N PHE A 369 -3.18 17.37 -5.77
CA PHE A 369 -4.30 17.44 -4.81
C PHE A 369 -5.33 18.53 -5.12
N ARG A 370 -5.24 19.25 -6.24
CA ARG A 370 -6.13 20.40 -6.56
C ARG A 370 -7.62 20.13 -6.29
N HIS A 371 -8.08 18.92 -6.58
CA HIS A 371 -9.47 18.51 -6.47
C HIS A 371 -9.76 17.67 -5.21
N ASP A 372 -8.73 17.36 -4.43
CA ASP A 372 -8.79 16.40 -3.34
C ASP A 372 -8.56 17.01 -1.95
N ILE A 373 -8.24 18.31 -1.88
CA ILE A 373 -8.10 18.99 -0.60
C ILE A 373 -9.43 19.04 0.18
N PRO A 374 -9.40 18.91 1.51
CA PRO A 374 -8.20 18.73 2.36
C PRO A 374 -7.57 17.34 2.22
N VAL A 375 -6.23 17.27 2.23
CA VAL A 375 -5.49 15.99 2.27
C VAL A 375 -4.60 15.96 3.51
N LEU A 376 -4.71 14.90 4.30
CA LEU A 376 -3.93 14.69 5.52
C LEU A 376 -2.87 13.60 5.34
N PHE A 377 -1.69 13.89 5.87
CA PHE A 377 -0.62 12.91 6.05
C PHE A 377 -0.26 12.83 7.55
N PHE A 378 -0.06 11.62 8.05
CA PHE A 378 0.39 11.33 9.41
C PHE A 378 1.83 10.81 9.38
N ASN A 379 2.76 11.55 9.97
CA ASN A 379 4.20 11.30 9.89
C ASN A 379 4.68 11.06 8.44
N GLY A 380 4.17 11.88 7.51
CA GLY A 380 4.52 11.81 6.09
C GLY A 380 3.97 10.60 5.33
N GLN A 381 3.14 9.78 5.96
CA GLN A 381 2.35 8.72 5.30
C GLN A 381 0.90 9.19 5.13
N PHE A 382 0.26 8.86 4.02
CA PHE A 382 -1.11 9.27 3.75
C PHE A 382 -2.08 8.80 4.85
N LEU A 383 -3.02 9.67 5.23
CA LEU A 383 -4.07 9.37 6.20
C LEU A 383 -5.45 9.40 5.54
N CYS A 384 -5.86 10.53 4.99
CA CYS A 384 -7.17 10.68 4.34
C CYS A 384 -7.23 11.90 3.42
N MET A 385 -8.30 12.00 2.64
CA MET A 385 -8.62 13.16 1.79
C MET A 385 -10.11 13.48 1.84
N HIS A 386 -10.49 14.71 1.49
CA HIS A 386 -11.85 15.28 1.51
C HIS A 386 -12.49 15.43 2.90
N ARG A 387 -12.38 14.42 3.77
CA ARG A 387 -12.96 14.37 5.12
C ARG A 387 -12.01 13.68 6.09
N LEU A 388 -12.12 14.02 7.38
CA LEU A 388 -11.37 13.33 8.42
C LEU A 388 -11.83 11.87 8.49
N ASN A 389 -10.90 10.94 8.35
CA ASN A 389 -11.13 9.54 8.69
C ASN A 389 -10.66 9.31 10.13
N GLU A 390 -11.61 9.40 11.06
CA GLU A 390 -11.31 9.29 12.49
C GLU A 390 -10.81 7.92 12.88
N GLU A 391 -11.40 6.85 12.32
CA GLU A 391 -10.99 5.47 12.55
C GLU A 391 -9.53 5.27 12.14
N ALA A 392 -9.17 5.74 10.94
CA ALA A 392 -7.80 5.70 10.44
C ALA A 392 -6.83 6.48 11.36
N LEU A 393 -7.21 7.65 11.85
CA LEU A 393 -6.37 8.44 12.75
C LEU A 393 -6.20 7.76 14.12
N ILE A 394 -7.27 7.19 14.68
CA ILE A 394 -7.23 6.43 15.94
C ILE A 394 -6.28 5.24 15.80
N GLU A 395 -6.42 4.44 14.74
CA GLU A 395 -5.51 3.32 14.43
C GLU A 395 -4.04 3.76 14.42
N ARG A 396 -3.73 4.89 13.78
CA ARG A 396 -2.35 5.41 13.66
C ARG A 396 -1.81 5.92 14.99
N LEU A 397 -2.63 6.60 15.80
CA LEU A 397 -2.25 7.07 17.12
C LEU A 397 -2.05 5.91 18.10
N GLU A 398 -2.88 4.87 18.05
CA GLU A 398 -2.71 3.68 18.86
C GLU A 398 -1.46 2.88 18.49
N ALA A 399 -1.14 2.80 17.19
CA ALA A 399 0.05 2.11 16.72
C ALA A 399 1.35 2.70 17.28
N LEU A 400 1.39 4.02 17.56
CA LEU A 400 2.54 4.68 18.22
C LEU A 400 2.71 4.26 19.68
N ASN A 401 1.63 3.88 20.36
CA ASN A 401 1.69 3.45 21.76
C ASN A 401 2.09 1.97 21.91
N ARG A 402 2.07 1.20 20.80
CA ARG A 402 2.41 -0.23 20.77
C ARG A 402 3.85 -0.50 20.31
N SER A 403 4.53 0.51 19.76
CA SER A 403 5.96 0.50 19.43
C SER A 403 6.77 0.93 20.65
#